data_AF-A0A1J5X8V4-F1
#
_entry.id   AF-A0A1J5X8V4-F1
#
_cell.length_a   1.000
_cell.length_b   1.000
_cell.length_c   1.000
_cell.angle_alpha   90.00
_cell.angle_beta   90.00
_cell.angle_gamma   90.00
#
_symmetry.space_group_name_H-M   'P 1'
#
loop_
_entity.id
_entity.type
_entity.pdbx_description
1 polymer ?
#
loop_
_entity_poly.entity_id
_entity_poly.type
_entity_poly.pdbx_seq_one_letter_code
_entity_poly.pdbx_strand_id
1 'polypeptide(L)'
;KTFLSEYEHVKTFKDSPPEDKTNSAVDNKLVGKALKFFQENFDPSSVFSVKNKKSDDFLREKKAEEASDIVLLKKALDSIREKTSPSSVFSLENTSSNKVFFISMQTVVTLENATISDNLLSTLLTRTNLCVGKNVSVVDSSKQDDLPKSTEGEYFGVKKEIGEKMLLKNIQQIKNTIECITKTIAFGGCIVNLLSKIKLGENNELDLFSLKTHTKNQIEFSFFEDKRSISIGKPKNNALWVCCRPSSKAKDRRRK
;
A
#
# COMPACT_ATOMS: atom_id res chain seq x y z
N LYS A 1 18.07 9.15 41.04
CA LYS A 1 18.72 8.05 40.28
C LYS A 1 17.96 7.92 38.95
N THR A 2 17.80 8.96 38.14
CA THR A 2 18.79 9.63 37.25
C THR A 2 19.40 8.67 36.24
N PHE A 3 18.75 8.49 35.09
CA PHE A 3 19.35 8.14 33.78
C PHE A 3 18.38 8.60 32.68
N LEU A 4 18.39 9.91 32.41
CA LEU A 4 17.79 10.55 31.24
C LEU A 4 18.81 11.59 30.75
N SER A 5 19.89 11.10 30.15
CA SER A 5 20.86 11.93 29.41
C SER A 5 21.83 10.99 28.70
N GLU A 6 21.47 10.52 27.50
CA GLU A 6 22.42 9.98 26.50
C GLU A 6 21.66 9.58 25.23
N TYR A 7 21.16 10.58 24.50
CA TYR A 7 20.87 10.46 23.06
C TYR A 7 21.02 11.84 22.41
N GLU A 8 22.21 12.44 22.56
CA GLU A 8 22.70 13.51 21.70
C GLU A 8 24.04 13.09 21.13
N HIS A 9 24.02 12.33 20.03
CA HIS A 9 25.12 12.29 19.06
C HIS A 9 24.60 11.70 17.74
N VAL A 10 23.79 12.47 17.02
CA VAL A 10 23.71 12.32 15.56
C VAL A 10 24.92 13.07 15.00
N LYS A 11 25.99 12.35 14.69
CA LYS A 11 27.08 12.88 13.87
C LYS A 11 26.51 13.19 12.48
N THR A 12 26.34 14.46 12.18
CA THR A 12 26.21 14.94 10.81
C THR A 12 27.55 14.76 10.13
N PHE A 13 27.63 13.84 9.18
CA PHE A 13 28.73 13.80 8.22
C PHE A 13 28.61 15.05 7.34
N LYS A 14 29.42 16.07 7.64
CA LYS A 14 29.83 17.08 6.66
C LYS A 14 31.16 16.60 6.11
N ASP A 15 31.16 16.24 4.83
CA ASP A 15 32.24 16.46 3.87
C ASP A 15 31.84 15.78 2.56
N SER A 16 31.10 16.53 1.73
CA SER A 16 30.95 16.26 0.30
C SER A 16 31.59 17.43 -0.46
N PRO A 17 32.28 17.17 -1.59
CA PRO A 17 32.98 18.19 -2.37
C PRO A 17 32.03 19.19 -3.04
N PRO A 18 32.51 20.38 -3.45
CA PRO A 18 31.65 21.44 -3.97
C PRO A 18 31.07 21.03 -5.33
N GLU A 19 29.74 20.98 -5.41
CA GLU A 19 29.02 20.84 -6.67
C GLU A 19 29.11 22.15 -7.49
N ASP A 20 29.50 22.00 -8.75
CA ASP A 20 29.49 23.05 -9.76
C ASP A 20 28.09 23.64 -9.95
N LYS A 21 27.97 24.95 -9.71
CA LYS A 21 26.76 25.73 -9.98
C LYS A 21 26.61 25.93 -11.49
N THR A 22 26.01 24.96 -12.17
CA THR A 22 25.36 25.19 -13.45
C THR A 22 23.93 25.67 -13.21
N ASN A 23 23.74 26.98 -13.34
CA ASN A 23 22.43 27.62 -13.35
C ASN A 23 21.64 27.11 -14.57
N SER A 24 20.81 26.08 -14.41
CA SER A 24 19.72 25.83 -15.35
C SER A 24 18.57 26.80 -15.01
N ALA A 25 18.69 28.04 -15.47
CA ALA A 25 17.51 28.86 -15.68
C ALA A 25 16.64 28.11 -16.71
N VAL A 26 15.58 27.46 -16.25
CA VAL A 26 14.54 26.95 -17.14
C VAL A 26 13.98 28.17 -17.85
N ASP A 27 14.22 28.24 -19.15
CA ASP A 27 13.82 29.33 -20.01
C ASP A 27 12.27 29.39 -20.03
N ASN A 28 11.70 30.23 -19.17
CA ASN A 28 10.25 30.50 -19.10
C ASN A 28 9.67 30.97 -20.44
N LYS A 29 10.52 31.28 -21.42
CA LYS A 29 10.17 31.58 -22.80
C LYS A 29 9.61 30.36 -23.55
N LEU A 30 9.98 29.13 -23.17
CA LEU A 30 9.49 27.90 -23.82
C LEU A 30 8.10 27.48 -23.31
N VAL A 31 7.84 27.67 -22.01
CA VAL A 31 6.52 27.46 -21.39
C VAL A 31 5.52 28.51 -21.89
N GLY A 32 5.97 29.77 -22.06
CA GLY A 32 5.16 30.83 -22.67
C GLY A 32 4.81 30.58 -24.14
N LYS A 33 5.74 30.00 -24.92
CA LYS A 33 5.48 29.62 -26.32
C LYS A 33 4.53 28.43 -26.44
N ALA A 34 4.61 27.45 -25.54
CA ALA A 34 3.67 26.33 -25.52
C ALA A 34 2.24 26.80 -25.18
N LEU A 35 2.09 27.67 -24.16
CA LEU A 35 0.78 28.27 -23.80
C LEU A 35 0.19 29.14 -24.92
N LYS A 36 1.05 29.90 -25.61
CA LYS A 36 0.64 30.73 -26.75
C LYS A 36 0.26 29.89 -27.98
N PHE A 37 0.93 28.76 -28.22
CA PHE A 37 0.54 27.79 -29.25
C PHE A 37 -0.84 27.18 -28.98
N PHE A 38 -1.19 26.90 -27.71
CA PHE A 38 -2.53 26.42 -27.35
C PHE A 38 -3.61 27.50 -27.43
N GLN A 39 -3.28 28.78 -27.30
CA GLN A 39 -4.23 29.88 -27.44
C GLN A 39 -4.42 30.36 -28.88
N GLU A 40 -3.40 30.27 -29.74
CA GLU A 40 -3.46 30.75 -31.12
C GLU A 40 -3.95 29.69 -32.11
N ASN A 41 -3.85 28.39 -31.79
CA ASN A 41 -4.31 27.30 -32.66
C ASN A 41 -5.66 26.69 -32.26
N PHE A 42 -6.22 27.10 -31.11
CA PHE A 42 -7.60 26.80 -30.76
C PHE A 42 -8.41 28.08 -30.84
N ASP A 43 -9.19 28.20 -31.91
CA ASP A 43 -10.18 29.25 -32.05
C ASP A 43 -11.31 29.00 -31.02
N PRO A 44 -11.41 29.79 -29.92
CA PRO A 44 -12.44 29.59 -28.91
C PRO A 44 -13.84 29.91 -29.45
N SER A 45 -13.92 30.49 -30.66
CA SER A 45 -15.16 30.89 -31.33
C SER A 45 -15.65 29.90 -32.41
N SER A 46 -14.88 28.84 -32.71
CA SER A 46 -15.34 27.72 -33.55
C SER A 46 -15.76 26.49 -32.74
N VAL A 47 -16.12 26.70 -31.46
CA VAL A 47 -17.02 25.78 -30.77
C VAL A 47 -18.34 25.81 -31.52
N PHE A 48 -18.46 24.91 -32.48
CA PHE A 48 -19.72 24.50 -33.06
C PHE A 48 -20.69 24.25 -31.91
N SER A 49 -21.59 25.20 -31.72
CA SER A 49 -22.89 24.97 -31.09
C SER A 49 -23.72 24.13 -32.06
N VAL A 50 -23.23 22.92 -32.36
CA VAL A 50 -24.12 21.85 -32.78
C VAL A 50 -24.81 21.45 -31.49
N LYS A 51 -26.04 21.93 -31.32
CA LYS A 51 -27.00 21.37 -30.38
C LYS A 51 -27.27 19.92 -30.78
N ASN A 52 -26.32 19.03 -30.51
CA ASN A 52 -26.49 17.59 -30.65
C ASN A 52 -27.34 17.12 -29.47
N LYS A 53 -28.65 17.28 -29.64
CA LYS A 53 -29.72 16.72 -28.80
C LYS A 53 -29.67 15.18 -28.70
N LYS A 54 -28.69 14.52 -29.37
CA LYS A 54 -28.46 13.07 -29.40
C LYS A 54 -27.35 12.55 -28.48
N SER A 55 -26.56 13.41 -27.82
CA SER A 55 -25.46 12.93 -26.95
C SER A 55 -25.94 12.45 -25.57
N ASP A 56 -27.04 13.01 -25.06
CA ASP A 56 -27.63 12.60 -23.78
C ASP A 56 -28.30 11.22 -23.85
N ASP A 57 -28.85 10.85 -25.01
CA ASP A 57 -29.48 9.54 -25.22
C ASP A 57 -28.43 8.41 -25.24
N PHE A 58 -27.28 8.65 -25.88
CA PHE A 58 -26.16 7.70 -25.94
C PHE A 58 -25.53 7.43 -24.56
N LEU A 59 -25.44 8.46 -23.71
CA LEU A 59 -24.95 8.34 -22.34
C LEU A 59 -25.95 7.60 -21.42
N ARG A 60 -27.25 7.66 -21.70
CA ARG A 60 -28.27 6.92 -20.95
C ARG A 60 -28.30 5.44 -21.33
N GLU A 61 -28.16 5.13 -22.62
CA GLU A 61 -28.14 3.75 -23.11
C GLU A 61 -26.92 2.98 -22.58
N LYS A 62 -25.73 3.58 -22.60
CA LYS A 62 -24.52 2.97 -22.04
C LYS A 62 -24.61 2.71 -20.52
N LYS A 63 -25.25 3.61 -19.77
CA LYS A 63 -25.48 3.42 -18.32
C LYS A 63 -26.49 2.30 -18.03
N ALA A 64 -27.47 2.10 -18.90
CA ALA A 64 -28.44 1.01 -18.76
C ALA A 64 -27.80 -0.36 -19.03
N GLU A 65 -26.89 -0.43 -20.02
CA GLU A 65 -26.13 -1.65 -20.32
C GLU A 65 -25.17 -2.03 -19.18
N GLU A 66 -24.39 -1.08 -18.65
CA GLU A 66 -23.52 -1.29 -17.49
C GLU A 66 -24.32 -1.73 -16.24
N ALA A 67 -25.53 -1.21 -16.05
CA ALA A 67 -26.41 -1.63 -14.96
C ALA A 67 -26.91 -3.08 -15.14
N SER A 68 -27.18 -3.51 -16.37
CA SER A 68 -27.61 -4.88 -16.69
C SER A 68 -26.50 -5.90 -16.36
N ASP A 69 -25.26 -5.61 -16.76
CA ASP A 69 -24.11 -6.48 -16.49
C ASP A 69 -23.82 -6.62 -15.00
N ILE A 70 -23.93 -5.52 -14.24
CA ILE A 70 -23.78 -5.54 -12.78
C ILE A 70 -24.86 -6.41 -12.11
N VAL A 71 -26.10 -6.39 -12.61
CA VAL A 71 -27.20 -7.22 -12.10
C VAL A 71 -26.93 -8.69 -12.38
N LEU A 72 -26.47 -9.04 -13.59
CA LEU A 72 -26.08 -10.41 -13.95
C LEU A 72 -24.93 -10.92 -13.09
N LEU A 73 -23.89 -10.11 -12.87
CA LEU A 73 -22.75 -10.45 -12.00
C LEU A 73 -23.17 -10.68 -10.55
N LYS A 74 -24.05 -9.83 -10.00
CA LYS A 74 -24.61 -10.02 -8.66
C LYS A 74 -25.38 -11.34 -8.54
N LYS A 75 -26.25 -11.63 -9.51
CA LYS A 75 -27.04 -12.87 -9.52
C LYS A 75 -26.16 -14.12 -9.63
N ALA A 76 -25.11 -14.06 -10.45
CA ALA A 76 -24.12 -15.14 -10.56
C ALA A 76 -23.37 -15.33 -9.23
N LEU A 77 -22.91 -14.25 -8.60
CA LEU A 77 -22.26 -14.28 -7.28
C LEU A 77 -23.17 -14.88 -6.20
N ASP A 78 -24.45 -14.48 -6.16
CA ASP A 78 -25.41 -15.01 -5.21
C ASP A 78 -25.68 -16.50 -5.43
N SER A 79 -25.76 -16.95 -6.69
CA SER A 79 -25.91 -18.37 -7.02
C SER A 79 -24.70 -19.20 -6.60
N ILE A 80 -23.48 -18.67 -6.74
CA ILE A 80 -22.28 -19.35 -6.25
C ILE A 80 -22.28 -19.36 -4.72
N ARG A 81 -22.68 -18.26 -4.08
CA ARG A 81 -22.76 -18.15 -2.62
C ARG A 81 -23.74 -19.16 -2.01
N GLU A 82 -24.90 -19.39 -2.64
CA GLU A 82 -25.86 -20.41 -2.18
C GLU A 82 -25.31 -21.83 -2.31
N LYS A 83 -24.56 -22.11 -3.38
CA LYS A 83 -23.98 -23.44 -3.62
C LYS A 83 -22.78 -23.75 -2.73
N THR A 84 -22.17 -22.74 -2.12
CA THR A 84 -20.98 -22.91 -1.30
C THR A 84 -21.39 -22.82 0.17
N SER A 85 -21.53 -23.96 0.84
CA SER A 85 -21.72 -23.96 2.29
C SER A 85 -20.60 -23.13 2.93
N PRO A 86 -20.92 -22.18 3.83
CA PRO A 86 -19.92 -21.34 4.46
C PRO A 86 -19.06 -22.22 5.38
N SER A 87 -18.01 -22.81 4.85
CA SER A 87 -16.96 -23.41 5.66
C SER A 87 -16.30 -22.26 6.39
N SER A 88 -16.46 -22.25 7.71
CA SER A 88 -15.94 -21.17 8.57
C SER A 88 -14.42 -21.22 8.70
N VAL A 89 -13.79 -22.34 8.32
CA VAL A 89 -12.35 -22.57 8.46
C VAL A 89 -11.75 -23.02 7.14
N PHE A 90 -10.65 -22.37 6.76
CA PHE A 90 -9.87 -22.67 5.57
C PHE A 90 -8.39 -22.79 5.93
N SER A 91 -7.74 -23.84 5.47
CA SER A 91 -6.30 -24.04 5.57
C SER A 91 -5.70 -23.92 4.18
N LEU A 92 -4.76 -22.99 4.01
CA LEU A 92 -3.99 -22.86 2.76
C LEU A 92 -2.79 -23.81 2.85
N GLU A 93 -3.05 -25.11 2.79
CA GLU A 93 -1.99 -26.08 2.53
C GLU A 93 -1.78 -26.17 1.02
N ASN A 94 -0.55 -26.50 0.60
CA ASN A 94 0.05 -26.39 -0.74
C ASN A 94 -0.70 -27.18 -1.86
N THR A 95 -1.99 -26.91 -2.03
CA THR A 95 -2.92 -27.72 -2.80
C THR A 95 -3.26 -26.98 -4.09
N SER A 96 -2.90 -27.60 -5.21
CA SER A 96 -3.14 -27.15 -6.59
C SER A 96 -4.62 -27.17 -7.00
N SER A 97 -5.55 -26.96 -6.07
CA SER A 97 -6.98 -27.03 -6.38
C SER A 97 -7.43 -25.72 -7.02
N ASN A 98 -7.99 -25.77 -8.23
CA ASN A 98 -8.63 -24.64 -8.92
C ASN A 98 -9.96 -24.22 -8.26
N LYS A 99 -10.10 -24.43 -6.95
CA LYS A 99 -11.32 -24.13 -6.21
C LYS A 99 -11.33 -22.66 -5.84
N VAL A 100 -12.37 -21.97 -6.28
CA VAL A 100 -12.61 -20.57 -5.92
C VAL A 100 -13.26 -20.53 -4.53
N PHE A 101 -12.71 -19.74 -3.62
CA PHE A 101 -13.24 -19.55 -2.28
C PHE A 101 -13.68 -18.10 -2.06
N PHE A 102 -14.83 -17.93 -1.41
CA PHE A 102 -15.30 -16.62 -0.98
C PHE A 102 -14.71 -16.29 0.38
N ILE A 103 -13.99 -15.19 0.43
CA ILE A 103 -13.29 -14.73 1.62
C ILE A 103 -14.10 -13.61 2.28
N SER A 104 -14.45 -13.80 3.55
CA SER A 104 -15.25 -12.85 4.34
C SER A 104 -14.66 -12.63 5.73
N MET A 105 -15.12 -11.59 6.45
CA MET A 105 -14.66 -11.27 7.80
C MET A 105 -14.92 -12.38 8.84
N GLN A 106 -15.82 -13.31 8.53
CA GLN A 106 -16.14 -14.46 9.38
C GLN A 106 -15.25 -15.67 9.05
N THR A 107 -14.64 -15.70 7.86
CA THR A 107 -13.76 -16.77 7.43
C THR A 107 -12.49 -16.77 8.27
N VAL A 108 -12.18 -17.91 8.88
CA VAL A 108 -10.91 -18.15 9.56
C VAL A 108 -9.95 -18.78 8.56
N VAL A 109 -8.83 -18.12 8.30
CA VAL A 109 -7.78 -18.61 7.41
C VAL A 109 -6.56 -18.98 8.23
N THR A 110 -6.13 -20.24 8.11
CA THR A 110 -4.89 -20.73 8.71
C THR A 110 -3.83 -20.85 7.63
N LEU A 111 -2.71 -20.13 7.80
CA LEU A 111 -1.53 -20.25 6.95
C LEU A 111 -0.47 -21.06 7.67
N GLU A 112 -0.08 -22.20 7.13
CA GLU A 112 0.98 -23.04 7.68
C GLU A 112 1.76 -23.69 6.54
N ASN A 113 3.10 -23.66 6.62
CA ASN A 113 4.00 -24.18 5.60
C ASN A 113 3.68 -23.64 4.18
N ALA A 114 3.32 -22.37 4.10
CA ALA A 114 2.83 -21.74 2.89
C ALA A 114 3.71 -20.55 2.47
N THR A 115 3.96 -20.46 1.16
CA THR A 115 4.54 -19.27 0.53
C THR A 115 3.45 -18.54 -0.23
N ILE A 116 3.17 -17.29 0.15
CA ILE A 116 2.10 -16.48 -0.46
C ILE A 116 2.64 -15.16 -0.98
N SER A 117 1.89 -14.54 -1.89
CA SER A 117 2.19 -13.18 -2.30
C SER A 117 1.86 -12.16 -1.21
N ASP A 118 2.56 -11.05 -1.21
CA ASP A 118 2.25 -9.84 -0.45
C ASP A 118 0.80 -9.37 -0.64
N ASN A 119 0.30 -9.37 -1.88
CA ASN A 119 -1.06 -9.00 -2.23
C ASN A 119 -2.09 -9.93 -1.59
N LEU A 120 -1.82 -11.24 -1.58
CA LEU A 120 -2.68 -12.22 -0.91
C LEU A 120 -2.64 -12.02 0.60
N LEU A 121 -1.46 -11.84 1.20
CA LEU A 121 -1.34 -11.58 2.64
C LEU A 121 -2.12 -10.33 3.06
N SER A 122 -1.98 -9.22 2.32
CA SER A 122 -2.70 -7.97 2.58
C SER A 122 -4.22 -8.18 2.50
N THR A 123 -4.68 -8.94 1.50
CA THR A 123 -6.09 -9.28 1.35
C THR A 123 -6.59 -10.12 2.53
N LEU A 124 -5.83 -11.12 2.95
CA LEU A 124 -6.17 -11.97 4.09
C LEU A 124 -6.22 -11.19 5.40
N LEU A 125 -5.20 -10.36 5.68
CA LEU A 125 -5.13 -9.52 6.87
C LEU A 125 -6.30 -8.55 6.98
N THR A 126 -6.83 -8.06 5.86
CA THR A 126 -7.91 -7.07 5.86
C THR A 126 -9.30 -7.70 5.84
N ARG A 127 -9.44 -8.91 5.29
CA ARG A 127 -10.75 -9.51 5.02
C ARG A 127 -11.08 -10.75 5.82
N THR A 128 -10.15 -11.36 6.56
CA THR A 128 -10.37 -12.64 7.26
C THR A 128 -10.00 -12.58 8.73
N ASN A 129 -10.32 -13.60 9.51
CA ASN A 129 -9.61 -13.88 10.77
C ASN A 129 -8.37 -14.73 10.42
N LEU A 130 -7.20 -14.11 10.42
CA LEU A 130 -5.96 -14.76 9.98
C LEU A 130 -5.23 -15.39 11.15
N CYS A 131 -4.96 -16.69 11.06
CA CYS A 131 -4.09 -17.44 11.96
C CYS A 131 -2.82 -17.84 11.22
N VAL A 132 -1.67 -17.37 11.70
CA VAL A 132 -0.36 -17.68 11.10
C VAL A 132 0.32 -18.76 11.93
N GLY A 133 0.42 -19.96 11.34
CA GLY A 133 1.12 -21.14 11.84
C GLY A 133 2.63 -21.06 11.61
N LYS A 134 3.27 -22.21 11.42
CA LYS A 134 4.72 -22.32 11.22
C LYS A 134 5.11 -22.11 9.76
N ASN A 135 6.35 -21.67 9.53
CA ASN A 135 6.99 -21.62 8.21
C ASN A 135 6.14 -20.91 7.13
N VAL A 136 5.60 -19.74 7.46
CA VAL A 136 4.90 -18.91 6.48
C VAL A 136 5.88 -17.91 5.91
N SER A 137 5.99 -17.90 4.58
CA SER A 137 6.82 -16.95 3.85
C SER A 137 6.00 -16.09 2.89
N VAL A 138 6.43 -14.85 2.71
CA VAL A 138 5.80 -13.87 1.83
C VAL A 138 6.78 -13.47 0.76
N VAL A 139 6.35 -13.58 -0.49
CA VAL A 139 7.14 -13.21 -1.67
C VAL A 139 6.51 -11.99 -2.34
N ASP A 140 7.38 -11.09 -2.76
CA ASP A 140 7.00 -9.92 -3.54
C ASP A 140 6.38 -10.33 -4.89
N SER A 141 5.15 -9.86 -5.16
CA SER A 141 4.47 -10.12 -6.44
C SER A 141 4.87 -9.14 -7.55
N SER A 142 5.69 -8.12 -7.25
CA SER A 142 6.06 -7.06 -8.20
C SER A 142 7.04 -7.48 -9.30
N LYS A 143 7.43 -8.75 -9.40
CA LYS A 143 8.28 -9.29 -10.48
C LYS A 143 7.56 -9.47 -11.83
N GLN A 144 6.41 -8.82 -12.03
CA GLN A 144 5.78 -8.78 -13.34
C GLN A 144 6.21 -7.49 -14.03
N ASP A 145 7.26 -7.65 -14.84
CA ASP A 145 8.03 -6.59 -15.50
C ASP A 145 7.15 -5.53 -16.22
N ASP A 146 7.60 -4.28 -16.16
CA ASP A 146 7.22 -3.13 -17.02
C ASP A 146 6.02 -2.22 -16.68
N LEU A 147 5.42 -2.25 -15.47
CA LEU A 147 4.39 -1.25 -15.15
C LEU A 147 5.00 0.13 -14.77
N PRO A 148 4.57 1.24 -15.40
CA PRO A 148 5.02 2.58 -15.06
C PRO A 148 4.66 2.91 -13.61
N LYS A 149 5.69 3.30 -12.85
CA LYS A 149 5.62 3.76 -11.47
C LYS A 149 4.50 4.78 -11.32
N SER A 150 3.40 4.39 -10.69
CA SER A 150 2.41 5.35 -10.20
C SER A 150 3.14 6.36 -9.30
N THR A 151 3.01 7.64 -9.63
CA THR A 151 3.58 8.77 -8.88
C THR A 151 3.00 8.87 -7.46
N GLU A 152 1.96 8.09 -7.17
CA GLU A 152 1.51 7.74 -5.82
C GLU A 152 1.78 6.25 -5.62
N GLY A 153 3.00 5.93 -5.17
CA GLY A 153 3.48 4.55 -5.06
C GLY A 153 2.46 3.64 -4.36
N GLU A 154 2.16 2.50 -4.95
CA GLU A 154 1.43 1.44 -4.28
C GLU A 154 2.37 0.81 -3.23
N TYR A 155 2.26 1.32 -2.01
CA TYR A 155 2.89 0.75 -0.82
C TYR A 155 2.25 -0.64 -0.54
N PHE A 156 2.66 -1.35 0.53
CA PHE A 156 1.73 -2.29 1.20
C PHE A 156 0.53 -1.45 1.71
N GLY A 157 -0.35 -1.12 0.79
CA GLY A 157 -1.32 -0.06 0.89
C GLY A 157 -2.67 -0.69 1.18
N VAL A 158 -2.91 -0.96 2.45
CA VAL A 158 -4.26 -1.30 2.90
C VAL A 158 -5.14 -0.08 2.63
N LYS A 159 -6.16 -0.23 1.78
CA LYS A 159 -7.14 0.83 1.53
C LYS A 159 -7.80 1.22 2.87
N LYS A 160 -7.71 2.51 3.18
CA LYS A 160 -7.79 3.13 4.53
C LYS A 160 -9.10 2.93 5.30
N GLU A 161 -10.17 2.43 4.69
CA GLU A 161 -11.51 2.60 5.26
C GLU A 161 -12.22 1.31 5.69
N ILE A 162 -11.92 0.15 5.09
CA ILE A 162 -12.76 -1.06 5.29
C ILE A 162 -12.03 -2.19 6.06
N GLY A 163 -10.74 -2.04 6.35
CA GLY A 163 -9.93 -3.13 6.91
C GLY A 163 -9.22 -2.85 8.22
N GLU A 164 -9.13 -1.61 8.71
CA GLU A 164 -8.15 -1.27 9.76
C GLU A 164 -8.36 -2.04 11.08
N LYS A 165 -9.61 -2.14 11.56
CA LYS A 165 -9.92 -2.89 12.79
C LYS A 165 -9.58 -4.37 12.65
N MET A 166 -9.87 -4.96 11.49
CA MET A 166 -9.60 -6.37 11.23
C MET A 166 -8.11 -6.64 11.06
N LEU A 167 -7.43 -5.74 10.34
CA LEU A 167 -5.98 -5.75 10.16
C LEU A 167 -5.27 -5.75 11.51
N LEU A 168 -5.62 -4.81 12.39
CA LEU A 168 -5.00 -4.70 13.71
C LEU A 168 -5.26 -5.96 14.56
N LYS A 169 -6.51 -6.44 14.57
CA LYS A 169 -6.89 -7.69 15.25
C LYS A 169 -6.04 -8.86 14.77
N ASN A 170 -5.90 -9.03 13.45
CA ASN A 170 -5.11 -10.11 12.88
C ASN A 170 -3.62 -9.95 13.21
N ILE A 171 -3.05 -8.76 13.08
CA ILE A 171 -1.64 -8.49 13.44
C ILE A 171 -1.37 -8.86 14.90
N GLN A 172 -2.28 -8.53 15.81
CA GLN A 172 -2.16 -8.87 17.23
C GLN A 172 -2.27 -10.38 17.48
N GLN A 173 -3.07 -11.10 16.69
CA GLN A 173 -3.24 -12.55 16.79
C GLN A 173 -2.06 -13.35 16.23
N ILE A 174 -1.21 -12.76 15.40
CA ILE A 174 -0.01 -13.42 14.86
C ILE A 174 0.98 -13.71 16.00
N LYS A 175 1.10 -14.98 16.36
CA LYS A 175 2.06 -15.45 17.39
C LYS A 175 3.45 -15.72 16.81
N ASN A 176 3.50 -16.21 15.57
CA ASN A 176 4.73 -16.60 14.90
C ASN A 176 5.28 -15.48 14.02
N THR A 177 6.57 -15.55 13.69
CA THR A 177 7.17 -14.64 12.72
C THR A 177 6.86 -15.09 11.29
N ILE A 178 6.58 -14.14 10.41
CA ILE A 178 6.42 -14.35 8.97
C ILE A 178 7.76 -14.06 8.32
N GLU A 179 8.30 -15.02 7.58
CA GLU A 179 9.50 -14.79 6.79
C GLU A 179 9.14 -13.95 5.56
N CYS A 180 9.85 -12.86 5.32
CA CYS A 180 9.60 -12.02 4.16
C CYS A 180 10.81 -12.04 3.23
N ILE A 181 10.55 -12.38 1.97
CA ILE A 181 11.54 -12.48 0.89
C ILE A 181 11.16 -11.43 -0.15
N THR A 182 11.66 -10.21 0.05
CA THR A 182 11.36 -9.06 -0.80
C THR A 182 12.53 -8.10 -0.86
N LYS A 183 12.67 -7.42 -2.00
CA LYS A 183 13.63 -6.33 -2.17
C LYS A 183 13.08 -5.00 -1.65
N THR A 184 11.77 -4.84 -1.59
CA THR A 184 11.13 -3.59 -1.21
C THR A 184 10.12 -3.82 -0.10
N ILE A 185 10.23 -3.02 0.97
CA ILE A 185 9.30 -3.02 2.10
C ILE A 185 8.82 -1.60 2.30
N ALA A 186 7.51 -1.42 2.25
CA ALA A 186 6.92 -0.11 2.36
C ALA A 186 5.64 -0.19 3.21
N PHE A 187 5.70 0.16 4.49
CA PHE A 187 4.57 0.09 5.41
C PHE A 187 3.93 1.45 5.66
N GLY A 188 2.59 1.47 5.63
CA GLY A 188 1.77 2.66 5.80
C GLY A 188 0.68 2.52 6.88
N GLY A 189 0.60 3.44 7.84
CA GLY A 189 -0.49 3.45 8.84
C GLY A 189 -0.39 2.29 9.84
N CYS A 190 -1.50 1.57 10.07
CA CYS A 190 -1.58 0.50 11.09
C CYS A 190 -0.81 -0.78 10.71
N ILE A 191 -0.48 -0.98 9.43
CA ILE A 191 0.33 -2.13 8.98
C ILE A 191 1.77 -2.07 9.50
N VAL A 192 2.24 -0.90 9.97
CA VAL A 192 3.55 -0.75 10.61
C VAL A 192 3.69 -1.71 11.81
N ASN A 193 2.60 -2.06 12.49
CA ASN A 193 2.63 -3.02 13.60
C ASN A 193 3.02 -4.45 13.13
N LEU A 194 2.83 -4.77 11.85
CA LEU A 194 3.26 -6.04 11.25
C LEU A 194 4.78 -6.19 11.20
N LEU A 195 5.55 -5.09 11.23
CA LEU A 195 7.02 -5.13 11.29
C LEU A 195 7.55 -6.00 12.43
N SER A 196 6.87 -5.98 13.58
CA SER A 196 7.26 -6.75 14.76
C SER A 196 7.09 -8.26 14.57
N LYS A 197 6.34 -8.66 13.54
CA LYS A 197 6.02 -10.03 13.18
C LYS A 197 6.76 -10.48 11.93
N ILE A 198 7.46 -9.59 11.23
CA ILE A 198 8.20 -9.94 10.01
C ILE A 198 9.65 -10.23 10.38
N LYS A 199 10.15 -11.37 9.91
CA LYS A 199 11.56 -11.73 9.91
C LYS A 199 12.06 -11.65 8.48
N LEU A 200 13.08 -10.83 8.25
CA LEU A 200 13.77 -10.82 6.96
C LEU A 200 14.84 -11.91 6.99
N GLY A 201 14.93 -12.66 5.89
CA GLY A 201 15.97 -13.68 5.73
C GLY A 201 17.37 -13.05 5.81
N GLU A 202 18.34 -13.76 6.37
CA GLU A 202 19.72 -13.26 6.54
C GLU A 202 20.37 -12.86 5.20
N ASN A 203 19.99 -13.57 4.13
CA ASN A 203 20.46 -13.32 2.76
C ASN A 203 19.54 -12.38 1.97
N ASN A 204 18.57 -11.74 2.61
CA ASN A 204 17.66 -10.83 1.91
C ASN A 204 18.36 -9.49 1.65
N GLU A 205 18.63 -9.21 0.37
CA GLU A 205 19.13 -7.91 -0.09
C GLU A 205 17.97 -6.94 -0.26
N LEU A 206 17.94 -5.92 0.60
CA LEU A 206 16.87 -4.93 0.58
C LEU A 206 17.28 -3.70 -0.23
N ASP A 207 16.50 -3.37 -1.25
CA ASP A 207 16.65 -2.20 -2.10
C ASP A 207 16.02 -0.95 -1.47
N LEU A 208 14.84 -1.09 -0.86
CA LEU A 208 14.10 0.02 -0.28
C LEU A 208 13.34 -0.41 0.99
N PHE A 209 13.54 0.33 2.07
CA PHE A 209 12.73 0.25 3.29
C PHE A 209 12.09 1.61 3.57
N SER A 210 10.76 1.66 3.58
CA SER A 210 9.99 2.88 3.82
C SER A 210 8.92 2.66 4.88
N LEU A 211 8.91 3.53 5.90
CA LEU A 211 7.86 3.58 6.91
C LEU A 211 7.14 4.91 6.84
N LYS A 212 5.81 4.87 6.72
CA LYS A 212 4.96 6.06 6.64
C LYS A 212 3.82 5.95 7.63
N THR A 213 3.81 6.82 8.64
CA THR A 213 2.70 6.91 9.59
C THR A 213 2.08 8.29 9.51
N HIS A 214 0.76 8.36 9.65
CA HIS A 214 0.03 9.63 9.57
C HIS A 214 -0.18 10.26 10.96
N THR A 215 -0.19 9.44 12.01
CA THR A 215 -0.37 9.91 13.38
C THR A 215 0.59 9.17 14.31
N LYS A 216 1.03 9.83 15.39
CA LYS A 216 1.86 9.20 16.42
C LYS A 216 1.17 8.00 17.08
N ASN A 217 -0.16 8.02 17.14
CA ASN A 217 -0.97 6.98 17.78
C ASN A 217 -1.14 5.72 16.91
N GLN A 218 -0.73 5.74 15.63
CA GLN A 218 -0.85 4.58 14.74
C GLN A 218 0.24 3.52 14.97
N ILE A 219 1.37 3.93 15.54
CA ILE A 219 2.36 2.97 16.02
C ILE A 219 1.91 2.64 17.44
N GLU A 220 1.32 1.45 17.63
CA GLU A 220 1.02 1.01 18.99
C GLU A 220 2.34 0.96 19.77
N PHE A 221 2.36 1.55 20.96
CA PHE A 221 3.53 1.60 21.83
C PHE A 221 4.12 0.22 22.13
N SER A 222 3.32 -0.85 21.98
CA SER A 222 3.76 -2.24 22.07
C SER A 222 4.90 -2.58 21.12
N PHE A 223 5.14 -1.78 20.09
CA PHE A 223 6.31 -1.90 19.22
C PHE A 223 7.63 -1.61 19.95
N PHE A 224 7.62 -0.74 20.96
CA PHE A 224 8.81 -0.22 21.64
C PHE A 224 8.99 -0.73 23.08
N GLU A 225 7.95 -1.32 23.67
CA GLU A 225 8.00 -1.77 25.08
C GLU A 225 8.96 -2.93 25.30
N ASP A 226 9.06 -3.83 24.32
CA ASP A 226 10.07 -4.87 24.33
C ASP A 226 11.24 -4.39 23.45
N LYS A 227 12.47 -4.41 24.00
CA LYS A 227 13.75 -4.03 23.37
C LYS A 227 14.10 -4.83 22.10
N ARG A 228 13.20 -4.88 21.13
CA ARG A 228 13.28 -5.68 19.92
C ARG A 228 13.89 -4.80 18.84
N SER A 229 15.18 -5.01 18.58
CA SER A 229 15.78 -4.55 17.33
C SER A 229 15.10 -5.24 16.16
N ILE A 230 14.74 -4.49 15.12
CA ILE A 230 14.28 -5.07 13.85
C ILE A 230 15.51 -5.45 13.06
N SER A 231 15.65 -6.73 12.69
CA SER A 231 16.66 -7.13 11.71
C SER A 231 16.14 -6.81 10.31
N ILE A 232 16.76 -5.83 9.64
CA ILE A 232 16.34 -5.33 8.31
C ILE A 232 17.06 -6.07 7.16
N GLY A 233 17.88 -7.09 7.47
CA GLY A 233 18.73 -7.76 6.47
C GLY A 233 19.88 -6.87 6.00
N LYS A 234 20.51 -7.24 4.88
CA LYS A 234 21.63 -6.49 4.31
C LYS A 234 21.09 -5.45 3.30
N PRO A 235 21.25 -4.14 3.55
CA PRO A 235 20.85 -3.14 2.57
C PRO A 235 21.75 -3.24 1.33
N LYS A 236 21.15 -3.26 0.14
CA LYS A 236 21.91 -3.32 -1.13
C LYS A 236 22.60 -1.99 -1.44
N ASN A 237 21.89 -0.90 -1.17
CA ASN A 237 22.38 0.47 -1.23
C ASN A 237 22.24 1.06 0.18
N ASN A 238 23.17 1.90 0.63
CA ASN A 238 23.17 2.49 2.00
C ASN A 238 22.00 3.45 2.30
N ALA A 239 20.87 3.36 1.58
CA ALA A 239 19.75 4.29 1.65
C ALA A 239 18.58 3.70 2.46
N LEU A 240 18.57 3.98 3.76
CA LEU A 240 17.41 3.77 4.64
C LEU A 240 16.58 5.06 4.68
N TRP A 241 15.32 5.02 4.20
CA TRP A 241 14.44 6.19 4.17
C TRP A 241 13.34 6.08 5.23
N VAL A 242 13.53 6.74 6.37
CA VAL A 242 12.48 6.88 7.40
C VAL A 242 11.79 8.24 7.22
N CYS A 243 10.60 8.24 6.62
CA CYS A 243 9.83 9.46 6.34
C CYS A 243 8.72 9.67 7.38
N CYS A 244 9.04 10.35 8.48
CA CYS A 244 8.04 10.84 9.42
C CYS A 244 7.46 12.18 8.92
N ARG A 245 6.41 12.15 8.09
CA ARG A 245 5.70 13.39 7.71
C ARG A 245 4.73 13.80 8.83
N PRO A 246 4.93 14.97 9.48
CA PRO A 246 3.91 15.50 10.37
C PRO A 246 2.63 15.76 9.59
N SER A 247 1.48 15.31 10.12
CA SER A 247 0.17 15.55 9.52
C SER A 247 -0.02 17.05 9.29
N SER A 248 -0.12 17.46 8.03
CA SER A 248 -0.25 18.87 7.60
C SER A 248 -1.55 19.54 8.08
N LYS A 249 -2.47 18.81 8.71
CA LYS A 249 -3.73 19.33 9.24
C LYS A 249 -3.59 20.15 10.54
N ALA A 250 -2.39 20.37 11.07
CA ALA A 250 -2.18 21.16 12.29
C ALA A 250 -2.03 22.69 12.08
N LYS A 251 -2.02 23.19 10.83
CA LYS A 251 -1.85 24.61 10.53
C LYS A 251 -3.14 25.28 10.03
N ASP A 252 -4.19 25.40 10.84
CA ASP A 252 -5.15 26.53 10.68
C ASP A 252 -6.19 26.69 11.82
N ARG A 253 -5.78 26.85 13.08
CA ARG A 253 -6.74 27.21 14.16
C ARG A 253 -6.28 28.32 15.11
N ARG A 254 -5.25 29.09 14.76
CA ARG A 254 -4.81 30.28 15.54
C ARG A 254 -5.00 31.59 14.77
N ARG A 255 -6.19 31.79 14.21
CA ARG A 255 -6.69 33.10 13.78
C ARG A 255 -8.11 33.27 14.29
N LYS A 256 -8.24 33.60 15.57
CA LYS A 256 -9.36 34.34 16.16
C LYS A 256 -8.80 35.14 17.32
#